data_AF-A0A0C2CIZ4-F1
#
_entry.id   AF-A0A0C2CIZ4-F1
#
_cell.length_a   1.000
_cell.length_b   1.000
_cell.length_c   1.000
_cell.angle_alpha   90.00
_cell.angle_beta   90.00
_cell.angle_gamma   90.00
#
_symmetry.space_group_name_H-M   'P 1'
#
loop_
_entity.id
_entity.type
_entity.pdbx_description
1 polymer ?
#
loop_
_entity_poly.entity_id
_entity_poly.type
_entity_poly.pdbx_seq_one_letter_code
_entity_poly.pdbx_strand_id
1 'polypeptide(L)'
;MARSSDSFIYGKFHVEFLSSAVQFLDIFSSVEDMNQRVYLQYELHLLGLDDYIDEMAECQSDELQARMSAYTSGEMDVAALVDDSHHKARLLEECEQLKNRLSHANERVQEVEAKWITDKAALDRRLLDLVRERDRMQKEHEAQEGSWKKTMSEKDRQAREKQARLEQRIQELEAIQKTMQ
;
A
#
# COMPACT_ATOMS: atom_id res chain seq x y z
N MET A 1 43.26 56.42 49.31
CA MET A 1 43.83 55.08 49.06
C MET A 1 42.81 53.94 49.17
N ALA A 2 41.66 54.08 49.85
CA ALA A 2 40.68 52.98 50.00
C ALA A 2 39.92 52.56 48.71
N ARG A 3 39.63 53.48 47.78
CA ARG A 3 38.86 53.16 46.55
C ARG A 3 39.56 52.22 45.57
N SER A 4 40.89 52.13 45.61
CA SER A 4 41.65 51.26 44.70
C SER A 4 41.65 49.80 45.16
N SER A 5 41.40 49.56 46.46
CA SER A 5 41.37 48.24 47.06
C SER A 5 40.04 47.54 46.80
N ASP A 6 38.92 48.27 46.89
CA ASP A 6 37.57 47.73 46.63
C ASP A 6 37.39 47.34 45.16
N SER A 7 37.91 48.13 44.21
CA SER A 7 37.85 47.78 42.77
C SER A 7 38.64 46.52 42.42
N PHE A 8 39.75 46.26 43.13
CA PHE A 8 40.57 45.07 42.91
C PHE A 8 39.94 43.82 43.56
N ILE A 9 39.29 43.98 44.72
CA ILE A 9 38.54 42.92 45.38
C ILE A 9 37.28 42.56 44.57
N TYR A 10 36.57 43.55 44.02
CA TYR A 10 35.43 43.30 43.12
C TYR A 10 35.85 42.57 41.85
N GLY A 11 36.96 42.95 41.22
CA GLY A 11 37.48 42.27 40.03
C GLY A 11 37.93 40.84 40.32
N LYS A 12 38.54 40.59 41.48
CA LYS A 12 38.99 39.26 41.89
C LYS A 12 37.83 38.34 42.31
N PHE A 13 36.84 38.89 43.01
CA PHE A 13 35.59 38.20 43.35
C PHE A 13 34.82 37.81 42.08
N HIS A 14 34.72 38.72 41.09
CA HIS A 14 34.13 38.38 39.79
C HIS A 14 34.87 37.24 39.12
N VAL A 15 36.21 37.22 39.09
CA VAL A 15 36.98 36.15 38.43
C VAL A 15 36.84 34.80 39.15
N GLU A 16 36.91 34.77 40.48
CA GLU A 16 36.75 33.53 41.26
C GLU A 16 35.32 32.99 41.18
N PHE A 17 34.32 33.88 41.17
CA PHE A 17 32.92 33.52 40.98
C PHE A 17 32.65 33.01 39.55
N LEU A 18 33.16 33.69 38.53
CA LEU A 18 33.07 33.26 37.13
C LEU A 18 33.77 31.91 36.92
N SER A 19 34.94 31.71 37.49
CA SER A 19 35.64 30.41 37.43
C SER A 19 34.85 29.30 38.10
N SER A 20 34.18 29.58 39.22
CA SER A 20 33.35 28.61 39.94
C SER A 20 32.06 28.30 39.17
N ALA A 21 31.43 29.33 38.59
CA ALA A 21 30.23 29.19 37.75
C ALA A 21 30.54 28.39 36.48
N VAL A 22 31.67 28.66 35.83
CA VAL A 22 32.12 27.91 34.64
C VAL A 22 32.38 26.45 34.97
N GLN A 23 33.08 26.15 36.07
CA GLN A 23 33.35 24.77 36.48
C GLN A 23 32.06 24.03 36.86
N PHE A 24 31.10 24.74 37.44
CA PHE A 24 29.82 24.20 37.84
C PHE A 24 28.93 23.82 36.63
N LEU A 25 28.85 24.71 35.62
CA LEU A 25 28.14 24.42 34.36
C LEU A 25 28.76 23.24 33.60
N ASP A 26 30.09 23.08 33.69
CA ASP A 26 30.81 21.95 33.09
C ASP A 26 30.40 20.62 33.74
N ILE A 27 30.28 20.57 35.08
CA ILE A 27 29.81 19.38 35.82
C ILE A 27 28.39 19.03 35.40
N PHE A 28 27.48 20.01 35.30
CA PHE A 28 26.10 19.78 34.85
C PHE A 28 26.02 19.18 33.44
N SER A 29 26.88 19.65 32.53
CA SER A 29 26.95 19.12 31.16
C SER A 29 27.52 17.69 31.07
N SER A 30 28.21 17.22 32.12
CA SER A 30 28.86 15.91 32.18
C SER A 30 27.99 14.77 32.74
N VAL A 31 26.80 15.08 33.25
CA VAL A 31 25.90 14.08 33.83
C VAL A 31 25.26 13.24 32.71
N GLU A 32 25.46 11.93 32.73
CA GLU A 32 24.91 11.00 31.72
C GLU A 32 23.43 10.67 31.94
N ASP A 33 22.97 10.65 33.20
CA ASP A 33 21.59 10.30 33.56
C ASP A 33 20.65 11.51 33.40
N MET A 34 19.72 11.43 32.45
CA MET A 34 18.74 12.47 32.17
C MET A 34 17.85 12.82 33.38
N ASN A 35 17.53 11.84 34.24
CA ASN A 35 16.73 12.13 35.43
C ASN A 35 17.52 12.95 36.45
N GLN A 36 18.82 12.65 36.60
CA GLN A 36 19.71 13.44 37.44
C GLN A 36 19.92 14.84 36.88
N ARG A 37 20.01 14.99 35.55
CA ARG A 37 20.06 16.31 34.89
C ARG A 37 18.83 17.15 35.19
N VAL A 38 17.63 16.61 34.99
CA VAL A 38 16.38 17.32 35.30
C VAL A 38 16.31 17.71 36.77
N TYR A 39 16.68 16.79 37.67
CA TYR A 39 16.70 17.09 39.10
C TYR A 39 17.64 18.25 39.43
N LEU A 40 18.90 18.20 38.96
CA LEU A 40 19.87 19.26 39.19
C LEU A 40 19.48 20.58 38.52
N GLN A 41 18.86 20.52 37.33
CA GLN A 41 18.35 21.70 36.62
C GLN A 41 17.29 22.39 37.48
N TYR A 42 16.36 21.63 38.04
CA TYR A 42 15.31 22.17 38.89
C TYR A 42 15.85 22.76 40.20
N GLU A 43 16.80 22.09 40.85
CA GLU A 43 17.48 22.64 42.04
C GLU A 43 18.18 23.97 41.72
N LEU A 44 18.77 24.10 40.53
CA LEU A 44 19.44 25.34 40.12
C LEU A 44 18.47 26.46 39.75
N HIS A 45 17.36 26.11 39.11
CA HIS A 45 16.24 27.00 38.91
C HIS A 45 15.77 27.59 40.26
N LEU A 46 15.58 26.74 41.27
CA LEU A 46 15.19 27.18 42.62
C LEU A 46 16.24 28.07 43.32
N LEU A 47 17.52 27.87 43.01
CA LEU A 47 18.62 28.71 43.50
C LEU A 47 18.75 30.04 42.74
N GLY A 48 17.93 30.29 41.71
CA GLY A 48 17.93 31.52 40.93
C GLY A 48 19.01 31.59 39.86
N LEU A 49 19.48 30.43 39.35
CA LEU A 49 20.48 30.41 38.28
C LEU A 49 19.97 31.06 37.00
N ASP A 50 18.69 30.86 36.66
CA ASP A 50 18.09 31.43 35.45
C ASP A 50 18.01 32.96 35.53
N ASP A 51 17.57 33.48 36.68
CA ASP A 51 17.56 34.92 36.96
C ASP A 51 18.98 35.52 36.87
N TYR A 52 19.99 34.79 37.35
CA TYR A 52 21.39 35.20 37.27
C TYR A 52 21.92 35.19 35.82
N ILE A 53 21.59 34.17 35.03
CA ILE A 53 21.98 34.09 33.61
C ILE A 53 21.35 35.25 32.84
N ASP A 54 20.08 35.59 33.12
CA ASP A 54 19.39 36.72 32.52
C ASP A 54 20.03 38.06 32.92
N GLU A 55 20.41 38.25 34.19
CA GLU A 55 21.12 39.46 34.66
C GLU A 55 22.51 39.60 34.01
N MET A 56 23.15 38.49 33.69
CA MET A 56 24.48 38.44 33.07
C MET A 56 24.45 38.39 31.53
N ALA A 57 23.29 38.60 30.89
CA ALA A 57 23.16 38.57 29.44
C ALA A 57 24.12 39.55 28.73
N GLU A 58 24.39 40.71 29.34
CA GLU A 58 25.30 41.74 28.82
C GLU A 58 26.78 41.58 29.28
N CYS A 59 27.14 40.42 29.84
CA CYS A 59 28.52 40.17 30.28
C CYS A 59 29.51 40.30 29.12
N GLN A 60 30.58 41.08 29.31
CA GLN A 60 31.64 41.28 28.30
C GLN A 60 32.59 40.08 28.16
N SER A 61 32.38 39.00 28.92
CA SER A 61 33.19 37.79 28.84
C SER A 61 32.60 36.82 27.83
N ASP A 62 33.23 36.72 26.66
CA ASP A 62 32.85 35.77 25.61
C ASP A 62 32.85 34.31 26.11
N GLU A 63 33.81 33.95 26.98
CA GLU A 63 33.92 32.61 27.55
C GLU A 63 32.72 32.27 28.44
N LEU A 64 32.31 33.21 29.31
CA LEU A 64 31.14 33.01 30.16
C LEU A 64 29.85 32.99 29.33
N GLN A 65 29.70 33.90 28.37
CA GLN A 65 28.53 33.93 27.49
C GLN A 65 28.38 32.62 26.71
N ALA A 66 29.48 32.07 26.19
CA ALA A 66 29.45 30.78 25.50
C ALA A 66 28.99 29.63 26.42
N ARG A 67 29.41 29.64 27.69
CA ARG A 67 29.02 28.62 28.68
C ARG A 67 27.57 28.76 29.14
N MET A 68 27.10 29.98 29.39
CA MET A 68 25.68 30.24 29.71
C MET A 68 24.79 29.85 28.53
N SER A 69 25.16 30.22 27.31
CA SER A 69 24.44 29.82 26.10
C SER A 69 24.39 28.29 25.94
N ALA A 70 25.51 27.60 26.21
CA ALA A 70 25.56 26.15 26.18
C ALA A 70 24.62 25.52 27.22
N TYR A 71 24.55 26.09 28.44
CA TYR A 71 23.61 25.66 29.48
C TYR A 71 22.16 25.83 29.03
N THR A 72 21.75 27.03 28.61
CA THR A 72 20.39 27.33 28.15
C THR A 72 20.00 26.46 26.95
N SER A 73 20.93 26.23 26.01
CA SER A 73 20.68 25.34 24.86
C SER A 73 20.57 23.86 25.23
N GLY A 74 21.18 23.48 26.35
CA GLY A 74 21.19 22.13 26.88
C GLY A 74 20.12 21.88 27.95
N GLU A 75 19.25 22.85 28.19
CA GLU A 75 18.15 22.77 29.13
C GLU A 75 17.14 21.70 28.69
N MET A 76 16.68 20.89 29.64
CA MET A 76 15.64 19.91 29.41
C MET A 76 14.26 20.49 29.71
N ASP A 77 13.44 20.68 28.67
CA ASP A 77 12.02 21.00 28.81
C ASP A 77 11.20 19.71 28.98
N VAL A 78 10.97 19.34 30.23
CA VAL A 78 10.21 18.12 30.58
C VAL A 78 8.75 18.23 30.11
N ALA A 79 8.16 19.43 30.10
CA ALA A 79 6.78 19.59 29.69
C ALA A 79 6.62 19.32 28.18
N ALA A 80 7.51 19.90 27.36
CA ALA A 80 7.55 19.63 25.92
C ALA A 80 7.82 18.14 25.63
N LEU A 81 8.75 17.50 26.36
CA LEU A 81 9.02 16.06 26.20
C LEU A 81 7.80 15.18 26.52
N VAL A 82 7.01 15.55 27.53
CA VAL A 82 5.79 14.83 27.90
C VAL A 82 4.71 15.00 26.82
N ASP A 83 4.54 16.23 26.31
CA ASP A 83 3.60 16.50 25.22
C ASP A 83 3.98 15.76 23.94
N ASP A 84 5.27 15.74 23.59
CA ASP A 84 5.80 14.97 22.47
C ASP A 84 5.58 13.46 22.64
N SER A 85 5.76 12.95 23.86
CA SER A 85 5.47 11.55 24.18
C SER A 85 3.99 11.21 24.00
N HIS A 86 3.09 12.08 24.47
CA HIS A 86 1.66 11.92 24.25
C HIS A 86 1.28 12.02 22.76
N HIS A 87 1.90 12.93 22.01
CA HIS A 87 1.69 13.07 20.59
C HIS A 87 2.15 11.81 19.84
N LYS A 88 3.35 11.31 20.15
CA LYS A 88 3.88 10.05 19.62
C LYS A 88 2.95 8.87 19.91
N ALA A 89 2.41 8.78 21.12
CA ALA A 89 1.48 7.71 21.50
C ALA A 89 0.20 7.75 20.64
N ARG A 90 -0.38 8.94 20.41
CA ARG A 90 -1.54 9.11 19.52
C ARG A 90 -1.24 8.69 18.08
N LEU A 91 -0.10 9.13 17.54
CA LEU A 91 0.31 8.75 16.18
C LEU A 91 0.52 7.25 16.02
N LEU A 92 1.06 6.58 17.04
CA LEU A 92 1.22 5.12 17.05
C LEU A 92 -0.14 4.42 17.03
N GLU A 93 -1.12 4.92 17.80
CA GLU A 93 -2.49 4.39 17.80
C GLU A 93 -3.15 4.56 16.42
N GLU A 94 -3.06 5.75 15.82
CA GLU A 94 -3.57 6.02 14.47
C GLU A 94 -2.89 5.13 13.41
N CYS A 95 -1.57 4.95 13.50
CA CYS A 95 -0.84 4.04 12.64
C CYS A 95 -1.36 2.60 12.76
N GLU A 96 -1.64 2.14 13.97
CA GLU A 96 -2.14 0.78 14.19
C GLU A 96 -3.58 0.61 13.67
N GLN A 97 -4.44 1.62 13.87
CA GLN A 97 -5.78 1.64 13.28
C GLN A 97 -5.72 1.59 11.74
N LEU A 98 -4.80 2.34 11.13
CA LEU A 98 -4.61 2.32 9.67
C LEU A 98 -4.11 0.96 9.17
N LYS A 99 -3.16 0.33 9.86
CA LYS A 99 -2.70 -1.04 9.53
C LYS A 99 -3.85 -2.05 9.59
N ASN A 100 -4.67 -1.99 10.64
CA ASN A 100 -5.83 -2.88 10.78
C ASN A 100 -6.84 -2.67 9.64
N ARG A 101 -7.15 -1.41 9.29
CA ARG A 101 -8.02 -1.08 8.15
C ARG A 101 -7.45 -1.61 6.83
N LEU A 102 -6.14 -1.48 6.63
CA LEU A 102 -5.47 -2.00 5.44
C LEU A 102 -5.54 -3.52 5.38
N SER A 103 -5.31 -4.21 6.50
CA SER A 103 -5.44 -5.68 6.59
C SER A 103 -6.83 -6.14 6.20
N HIS A 104 -7.87 -5.54 6.77
CA HIS A 104 -9.26 -5.86 6.43
C HIS A 104 -9.61 -5.54 4.97
N ALA A 105 -9.10 -4.43 4.42
CA ALA A 105 -9.30 -4.12 3.01
C ALA A 105 -8.64 -5.18 2.12
N ASN A 106 -7.44 -5.64 2.46
CA ASN A 106 -6.72 -6.66 1.74
C ASN A 106 -7.44 -8.03 1.79
N GLU A 107 -7.94 -8.43 2.95
CA GLU A 107 -8.78 -9.63 3.11
C GLU A 107 -10.02 -9.57 2.21
N ARG A 108 -10.71 -8.42 2.16
CA ARG A 108 -11.89 -8.22 1.30
C ARG A 108 -11.53 -8.32 -0.19
N VAL A 109 -10.39 -7.76 -0.60
CA VAL A 109 -9.91 -7.88 -1.98
C VAL A 109 -9.67 -9.35 -2.32
N GLN A 110 -8.94 -10.08 -1.46
CA GLN A 110 -8.69 -11.51 -1.65
C GLN A 110 -9.98 -12.35 -1.75
N GLU A 111 -10.98 -12.04 -0.92
CA GLU A 111 -12.28 -12.72 -0.98
C GLU A 111 -13.00 -12.48 -2.32
N VAL A 112 -12.98 -11.24 -2.81
CA VAL A 112 -13.58 -10.89 -4.11
C VAL A 112 -12.82 -11.54 -5.26
N GLU A 113 -11.49 -11.53 -5.23
CA GLU A 113 -10.65 -12.18 -6.22
C GLU A 113 -10.90 -13.69 -6.27
N ALA A 114 -11.00 -14.36 -5.11
CA ALA A 114 -11.28 -15.79 -5.03
C ALA A 114 -12.67 -16.13 -5.61
N LYS A 115 -13.70 -15.33 -5.30
CA LYS A 115 -15.04 -15.48 -5.90
C LYS A 115 -14.99 -15.28 -7.41
N TRP A 116 -14.33 -14.24 -7.88
CA TRP A 116 -14.21 -13.95 -9.31
C TRP A 116 -13.50 -15.06 -10.08
N ILE A 117 -12.40 -15.61 -9.54
CA ILE A 117 -11.69 -16.75 -10.13
C ILE A 117 -12.63 -17.96 -10.25
N THR A 118 -13.40 -18.25 -9.21
CA THR A 118 -14.34 -19.38 -9.18
C THR A 118 -15.46 -19.20 -10.21
N ASP A 119 -16.07 -18.02 -10.25
CA ASP A 119 -17.15 -17.70 -11.20
C ASP A 119 -16.65 -17.74 -12.64
N LYS A 120 -15.45 -17.20 -12.89
CA LYS A 120 -14.81 -17.25 -14.21
C LYS A 120 -14.58 -18.71 -14.66
N ALA A 121 -14.03 -19.55 -13.78
CA ALA A 121 -13.81 -20.97 -14.10
C ALA A 121 -15.13 -21.71 -14.40
N ALA A 122 -16.20 -21.39 -13.68
CA ALA A 122 -17.53 -21.95 -13.93
C ALA A 122 -18.09 -21.52 -15.31
N LEU A 123 -17.93 -20.24 -15.66
CA LEU A 123 -18.32 -19.71 -16.97
C LEU A 123 -17.50 -20.33 -18.11
N ASP A 124 -16.18 -20.43 -17.96
CA ASP A 124 -15.30 -21.05 -18.95
C ASP A 124 -15.68 -22.52 -19.20
N ARG A 125 -16.02 -23.26 -18.13
CA ARG A 125 -16.51 -24.64 -18.24
C ARG A 125 -17.85 -24.71 -18.97
N ARG A 126 -18.80 -23.82 -18.65
CA ARG A 126 -20.11 -23.78 -19.32
C ARG A 126 -19.97 -23.44 -20.80
N LEU A 127 -19.09 -22.51 -21.14
CA LEU A 127 -18.79 -22.14 -22.52
C LEU A 127 -18.22 -23.34 -23.30
N LEU A 128 -17.28 -24.07 -22.71
CA LEU A 128 -16.71 -25.27 -23.31
C LEU A 128 -17.77 -26.35 -23.59
N ASP A 129 -18.68 -26.58 -22.63
CA ASP A 129 -19.76 -27.55 -22.79
C ASP A 129 -20.73 -27.16 -23.90
N LEU A 130 -21.09 -25.87 -24.01
CA LEU A 130 -21.93 -25.34 -25.08
C LEU A 130 -21.26 -25.46 -26.45
N VAL A 131 -19.95 -25.17 -26.54
CA VAL A 131 -19.18 -25.34 -27.77
C VAL A 131 -19.21 -26.80 -28.22
N ARG A 132 -19.00 -27.75 -27.29
CA ARG A 132 -19.07 -29.19 -27.58
C ARG A 132 -20.46 -29.65 -28.02
N GLU A 133 -21.51 -29.11 -27.41
CA GLU A 133 -22.89 -29.39 -27.79
C GLU A 133 -23.20 -28.88 -29.19
N ARG A 134 -22.82 -27.63 -29.50
CA ARG A 134 -22.94 -27.05 -30.84
C ARG A 134 -22.20 -27.88 -31.88
N ASP A 135 -20.96 -28.28 -31.61
CA ASP A 135 -20.16 -29.09 -32.54
C ASP A 135 -20.78 -30.47 -32.79
N ARG A 136 -21.42 -31.07 -31.77
CA ARG A 136 -22.18 -32.33 -31.92
C ARG A 136 -23.40 -32.13 -32.82
N MET A 137 -24.22 -31.14 -32.53
CA MET A 137 -25.41 -30.83 -33.34
C MET A 137 -25.05 -30.52 -34.79
N GLN A 138 -23.96 -29.80 -35.02
CA GLN A 138 -23.49 -29.49 -36.36
C GLN A 138 -23.07 -30.76 -37.14
N LYS A 139 -22.33 -31.67 -36.49
CA LYS A 139 -21.96 -32.96 -37.09
C LYS A 139 -23.18 -33.84 -37.40
N GLU A 140 -24.16 -33.86 -36.49
CA GLU A 140 -25.42 -34.59 -36.70
C GLU A 140 -26.20 -34.02 -37.88
N HIS A 141 -26.29 -32.70 -37.99
CA HIS A 141 -26.91 -32.02 -39.12
C HIS A 141 -26.20 -32.33 -40.44
N GLU A 142 -24.87 -32.22 -40.49
CA GLU A 142 -24.08 -32.58 -41.67
C GLU A 142 -24.26 -34.04 -42.09
N ALA A 143 -24.32 -34.97 -41.12
CA ALA A 143 -24.56 -36.38 -41.38
C ALA A 143 -25.98 -36.63 -41.92
N GLN A 144 -26.99 -35.96 -41.37
CA GLN A 144 -28.37 -36.02 -41.85
C GLN A 144 -28.48 -35.48 -43.28
N GLU A 145 -27.92 -34.31 -43.56
CA GLU A 145 -27.88 -33.77 -44.92
C GLU A 145 -27.20 -34.72 -45.91
N GLY A 146 -26.06 -35.31 -45.52
CA GLY A 146 -25.34 -36.28 -46.35
C GLY A 146 -26.18 -37.52 -46.65
N SER A 147 -26.93 -38.01 -45.65
CA SER A 147 -27.89 -39.11 -45.82
C SER A 147 -29.02 -38.74 -46.78
N TRP A 148 -29.64 -37.56 -46.60
CA TRP A 148 -30.75 -37.10 -47.42
C TRP A 148 -30.32 -36.88 -48.88
N LYS A 149 -29.14 -36.29 -49.11
CA LYS A 149 -28.54 -36.11 -50.44
C LYS A 149 -28.32 -37.47 -51.14
N LYS A 150 -27.84 -38.49 -50.43
CA LYS A 150 -27.68 -39.86 -50.96
C LYS A 150 -29.03 -40.49 -51.30
N THR A 151 -30.01 -40.40 -50.39
CA THR A 151 -31.35 -40.95 -50.62
C THR A 151 -32.04 -40.27 -51.80
N MET A 152 -31.90 -38.95 -51.95
CA MET A 152 -32.46 -38.22 -53.09
C MET A 152 -31.83 -38.66 -54.40
N SER A 153 -30.49 -38.70 -54.46
CA SER A 153 -29.75 -39.15 -55.64
C SER A 153 -30.13 -40.58 -56.07
N GLU A 154 -30.28 -41.49 -55.10
CA GLU A 154 -30.70 -42.87 -55.36
C GLU A 154 -32.15 -42.94 -55.88
N LYS A 155 -33.07 -42.17 -55.30
CA LYS A 155 -34.45 -42.08 -55.80
C LYS A 155 -34.51 -41.49 -57.21
N ASP A 156 -33.73 -40.44 -57.49
CA ASP A 156 -33.63 -39.84 -58.82
C ASP A 156 -33.08 -40.84 -59.85
N ARG A 157 -32.05 -41.61 -59.48
CA ARG A 157 -31.52 -42.70 -60.32
C ARG A 157 -32.59 -43.74 -60.63
N GLN A 158 -33.29 -44.23 -59.61
CA GLN A 158 -34.38 -45.20 -59.77
C GLN A 158 -35.53 -44.65 -60.62
N ALA A 159 -35.88 -43.38 -60.46
CA ALA A 159 -36.91 -42.73 -61.25
C ALA A 159 -36.52 -42.66 -62.74
N ARG A 160 -35.27 -42.27 -63.05
CA ARG A 160 -34.73 -42.26 -64.42
C ARG A 160 -34.72 -43.64 -65.05
N GLU A 161 -34.29 -44.66 -64.30
CA GLU A 161 -34.29 -46.04 -64.78
C GLU A 161 -35.70 -46.56 -65.09
N LYS A 162 -36.67 -46.24 -64.23
CA LYS A 162 -38.09 -46.56 -64.48
C LYS A 162 -38.61 -45.83 -65.72
N GLN A 163 -38.31 -44.54 -65.86
CA GLN A 163 -38.74 -43.75 -67.00
C GLN A 163 -38.16 -44.31 -68.32
N ALA A 164 -36.86 -44.62 -68.35
CA ALA A 164 -36.22 -45.23 -69.51
C ALA A 164 -36.85 -46.58 -69.90
N ARG A 165 -37.20 -47.42 -68.91
CA ARG A 165 -37.91 -48.69 -69.17
C ARG A 165 -39.31 -48.48 -69.76
N LEU A 166 -40.05 -47.49 -69.25
CA LEU A 166 -41.38 -47.17 -69.76
C LEU A 166 -41.30 -46.63 -71.19
N GLU A 167 -40.35 -45.73 -71.47
CA GLU A 167 -40.10 -45.20 -72.82
C GLU A 167 -39.75 -46.32 -73.81
N GLN A 168 -38.87 -47.25 -73.42
CA GLN A 168 -38.55 -48.42 -74.24
C GLN A 168 -39.80 -49.27 -74.52
N ARG A 169 -40.65 -49.49 -73.51
CA ARG A 169 -41.88 -50.27 -73.68
C ARG A 169 -42.88 -49.58 -74.60
N ILE A 170 -42.99 -48.25 -74.51
CA ILE A 170 -43.83 -47.46 -75.42
C ILE A 170 -43.31 -47.62 -76.86
N GLN A 171 -42.00 -47.48 -77.09
CA GLN A 171 -41.41 -47.68 -78.42
C GLN A 171 -41.67 -49.07 -79.00
N GLU A 172 -41.56 -50.13 -78.18
CA GLU A 172 -41.89 -51.49 -78.59
C GLU A 172 -43.36 -51.63 -79.01
N LEU A 173 -44.28 -51.07 -78.21
CA LEU A 173 -45.72 -51.10 -78.50
C LEU A 173 -46.05 -50.31 -79.77
N GLU A 174 -45.45 -49.14 -79.98
CA GLU A 174 -45.58 -48.34 -81.19
C GLU A 174 -45.06 -49.07 -82.44
N ALA A 175 -43.95 -49.79 -82.31
CA ALA A 175 -43.40 -50.61 -83.40
C ALA A 175 -44.35 -51.76 -83.77
N ILE A 176 -44.89 -52.47 -82.77
CA ILE A 176 -45.88 -53.53 -82.99
C ILE A 176 -47.12 -52.96 -83.68
N GLN A 177 -47.63 -51.81 -83.21
CA GLN A 177 -48.78 -51.15 -83.81
C GLN A 177 -48.53 -50.78 -85.29
N LYS A 178 -47.34 -50.28 -85.63
CA LYS A 178 -46.95 -49.99 -87.02
C LYS A 178 -46.84 -51.24 -87.89
N THR A 179 -46.44 -52.38 -87.34
CA THR A 179 -46.38 -53.65 -88.10
C THR A 179 -47.74 -54.31 -88.32
N MET A 180 -48.78 -53.87 -87.59
CA MET A 180 -50.16 -54.38 -87.74
C MET A 180 -51.03 -53.51 -88.67
N GLN A 181 -50.48 -52.44 -89.25
CA GLN A 181 -51.08 -51.62 -90.31
C GLN A 181 -50.49 -51.99 -91.67
#